data_AF-A0A1B7HG64-F1
#
_entry.id   AF-A0A1B7HG64-F1
#
_cell.length_a   1.000
_cell.length_b   1.000
_cell.length_c   1.000
_cell.angle_alpha   90.00
_cell.angle_beta   90.00
_cell.angle_gamma   90.00
#
_symmetry.space_group_name_H-M   'P 1'
#
loop_
_entity.id
_entity.type
_entity.pdbx_description
1 polymer ?
#
loop_
_entity_poly.entity_id
_entity_poly.type
_entity_poly.pdbx_seq_one_letter_code
_entity_poly.pdbx_strand_id
1 'polypeptide(L)'
;MVAADNSHTVSVIFTAKDAAGKAVAGLSGVTFATTQSGVTFGTVSESSGVYSATVKADSSVLSAAVNAGVMATITVSVGGTVVSGKTVDLRLQGGYFIQDNGGTGHSIMYGLNPAITYQAMPTVVFETNAPGVNIGPVTESNTWYKSKISGTPGTTATFTVKVNGKEEPGRTITVQF
;
A
#
# COMPACT_ATOMS: atom_id res chain seq x y z
N MET A 1 3.85 0.24 2.87
CA MET A 1 2.63 -0.41 3.36
C MET A 1 2.64 -1.87 3.00
N VAL A 2 1.83 -2.66 3.70
CA VAL A 2 1.58 -4.06 3.36
C VAL A 2 0.13 -4.17 2.91
N ALA A 3 -0.09 -4.78 1.74
CA ALA A 3 -1.45 -5.04 1.29
C ALA A 3 -2.04 -6.23 2.05
N ALA A 4 -3.22 -6.03 2.62
CA ALA A 4 -3.90 -6.96 3.52
C ALA A 4 -4.83 -7.90 2.75
N ASP A 5 -4.36 -8.48 1.65
CA ASP A 5 -5.16 -9.33 0.75
C ASP A 5 -4.78 -10.80 0.82
N ASN A 6 -4.06 -11.19 1.87
CA ASN A 6 -3.58 -12.55 2.07
C ASN A 6 -2.74 -13.09 0.88
N SER A 7 -2.10 -12.22 0.10
CA SER A 7 -1.20 -12.64 -1.00
C SER A 7 0.04 -11.77 -1.11
N HIS A 8 -0.08 -10.46 -0.90
CA HIS A 8 1.05 -9.55 -0.98
C HIS A 8 1.98 -9.69 0.23
N THR A 9 3.26 -9.70 -0.06
CA THR A 9 4.31 -9.71 0.94
C THR A 9 5.23 -8.52 0.76
N VAL A 10 5.75 -8.00 1.86
CA VAL A 10 6.74 -6.91 1.87
C VAL A 10 7.94 -7.37 2.69
N SER A 11 9.14 -6.99 2.27
CA SER A 11 10.34 -7.25 3.09
C SER A 11 10.45 -6.21 4.19
N VAL A 12 10.53 -6.66 5.43
CA VAL A 12 11.00 -5.86 6.57
C VAL A 12 12.48 -6.12 6.75
N ILE A 13 13.25 -5.04 6.92
CA ILE A 13 14.70 -5.09 6.99
C ILE A 13 15.16 -4.44 8.29
N PHE A 14 16.04 -5.12 9.00
CA PHE A 14 16.75 -4.63 10.16
C PHE A 14 18.26 -4.84 9.95
N THR A 15 19.03 -3.77 10.00
CA THR A 15 20.50 -3.88 9.99
C THR A 15 21.01 -3.69 11.41
N ALA A 16 21.54 -4.75 12.00
CA ALA A 16 22.17 -4.67 13.30
C ALA A 16 23.49 -3.92 13.17
N LYS A 17 23.73 -2.92 14.01
CA LYS A 17 24.99 -2.16 14.05
C LYS A 17 25.54 -2.14 15.45
N ASP A 18 26.86 -2.23 15.58
CA ASP A 18 27.56 -2.00 16.85
C ASP A 18 27.66 -0.49 17.16
N ALA A 19 28.31 -0.16 18.28
CA ALA A 19 28.51 1.23 18.70
C ALA A 19 29.36 2.05 17.72
N ALA A 20 30.16 1.40 16.87
CA ALA A 20 30.95 2.04 15.82
C ALA A 20 30.18 2.16 14.49
N GLY A 21 28.92 1.71 14.44
CA GLY A 21 28.08 1.73 13.25
C GLY A 21 28.35 0.61 12.25
N LYS A 22 29.19 -0.37 12.60
CA LYS A 22 29.52 -1.52 11.74
C LYS A 22 28.47 -2.60 11.87
N ALA A 23 28.14 -3.26 10.76
CA ALA A 23 27.14 -4.33 10.73
C ALA A 23 27.54 -5.53 11.60
N VAL A 24 26.57 -6.07 12.34
CA VAL A 24 26.76 -7.22 13.24
C VAL A 24 26.02 -8.45 12.68
N ALA A 25 26.78 -9.42 12.19
CA ALA A 25 26.27 -10.69 11.67
C ALA A 25 26.18 -11.77 12.76
N GLY A 26 25.38 -12.82 12.50
CA GLY A 26 25.32 -14.00 13.37
C GLY A 26 24.57 -13.83 14.69
N LEU A 27 23.73 -12.79 14.84
CA LEU A 27 22.88 -12.65 16.02
C LEU A 27 21.87 -13.80 16.07
N SER A 28 21.75 -14.44 17.24
CA SER A 28 20.76 -15.49 17.49
C SER A 28 19.45 -14.89 18.01
N GLY A 29 18.33 -15.53 17.65
CA GLY A 29 17.01 -15.16 18.15
C GLY A 29 16.51 -13.80 17.67
N VAL A 30 16.89 -13.38 16.45
CA VAL A 30 16.30 -12.20 15.81
C VAL A 30 14.88 -12.53 15.36
N THR A 31 13.89 -11.77 15.81
CA THR A 31 12.49 -11.95 15.44
C THR A 31 11.83 -10.63 15.09
N PHE A 32 10.87 -10.68 14.16
CA PHE A 32 9.94 -9.60 13.87
C PHE A 32 8.57 -9.99 14.42
N ALA A 33 7.89 -9.05 15.08
CA ALA A 33 6.58 -9.29 15.68
C ALA A 33 5.69 -8.05 15.60
N THR A 34 4.39 -8.25 15.76
CA THR A 34 3.40 -7.20 15.98
C THR A 34 2.29 -7.76 16.88
N THR A 35 1.62 -6.89 17.63
CA THR A 35 0.39 -7.25 18.35
C THR A 35 -0.85 -7.18 17.46
N GLN A 36 -0.71 -6.71 16.22
CA GLN A 36 -1.81 -6.65 15.26
C GLN A 36 -2.23 -8.04 14.82
N SER A 37 -3.45 -8.44 15.18
CA SER A 37 -4.06 -9.68 14.70
C SER A 37 -4.13 -9.69 13.18
N GLY A 38 -3.88 -10.86 12.58
CA GLY A 38 -3.92 -11.11 11.14
C GLY A 38 -2.65 -10.72 10.36
N VAL A 39 -1.58 -10.37 11.07
CA VAL A 39 -0.26 -10.14 10.47
C VAL A 39 0.64 -11.32 10.76
N THR A 40 1.30 -11.83 9.71
CA THR A 40 2.23 -12.96 9.80
C THR A 40 3.59 -12.56 9.26
N PHE A 41 4.64 -13.09 9.87
CA PHE A 41 6.02 -12.93 9.43
C PHE A 41 6.56 -14.25 8.88
N GLY A 42 7.32 -14.16 7.79
CA GLY A 42 8.14 -15.26 7.30
C GLY A 42 9.35 -15.51 8.19
N THR A 43 10.14 -16.51 7.79
CA THR A 43 11.41 -16.81 8.45
C THR A 43 12.39 -15.63 8.31
N VAL A 44 13.17 -15.39 9.36
CA VAL A 44 14.24 -14.40 9.31
C VAL A 44 15.42 -14.99 8.53
N SER A 45 15.87 -14.27 7.51
CA SER A 45 17.09 -14.53 6.77
C SER A 45 18.12 -13.46 7.12
N GLU A 46 19.38 -13.86 7.29
CA GLU A 46 20.50 -12.97 7.57
C GLU A 46 21.49 -12.99 6.41
N SER A 47 22.02 -11.81 6.08
CA SER A 47 23.16 -11.66 5.18
C SER A 47 23.97 -10.43 5.57
N SER A 48 25.21 -10.65 6.02
CA SER A 48 26.17 -9.58 6.36
C SER A 48 25.66 -8.56 7.38
N GLY A 49 24.95 -9.02 8.42
CA GLY A 49 24.34 -8.20 9.47
C GLY A 49 23.03 -7.51 9.07
N VAL A 50 22.48 -7.86 7.90
CA VAL A 50 21.15 -7.46 7.47
C VAL A 50 20.19 -8.63 7.69
N TYR A 51 19.22 -8.44 8.58
CA TYR A 51 18.17 -9.39 8.91
C TYR A 51 16.91 -8.96 8.17
N SER A 52 16.33 -9.87 7.40
CA SER A 52 15.12 -9.62 6.63
C SER A 52 14.08 -10.71 6.85
N ALA A 53 12.82 -10.33 6.82
CA ALA A 53 11.70 -11.25 6.81
C ALA A 53 10.63 -10.71 5.86
N THR A 54 9.79 -11.59 5.34
CA THR A 54 8.56 -11.15 4.69
C THR A 54 7.50 -10.88 5.75
N VAL A 55 6.67 -9.87 5.54
CA VAL A 55 5.46 -9.63 6.32
C VAL A 55 4.26 -9.68 5.39
N LYS A 56 3.18 -10.29 5.87
CA LYS A 56 1.92 -10.49 5.17
C LYS A 56 0.77 -10.13 6.09
N ALA A 57 -0.20 -9.40 5.58
CA ALA A 57 -1.44 -9.10 6.28
C ALA A 57 -2.60 -9.87 5.62
N ASP A 58 -3.47 -10.46 6.43
CA ASP A 58 -4.73 -11.02 5.95
C ASP A 58 -5.83 -9.95 5.85
N SER A 59 -6.90 -10.27 5.14
CA SER A 59 -8.04 -9.36 4.98
C SER A 59 -8.87 -9.18 6.25
N SER A 60 -8.70 -10.07 7.24
CA SER A 60 -9.38 -9.98 8.54
C SER A 60 -8.80 -8.87 9.41
N VAL A 61 -7.52 -8.48 9.23
CA VAL A 61 -6.86 -7.32 9.88
C VAL A 61 -7.74 -6.06 9.80
N LEU A 62 -8.45 -5.89 8.69
CA LEU A 62 -9.21 -4.68 8.36
C LEU A 62 -10.73 -4.85 8.51
N SER A 63 -11.19 -6.05 8.88
CA SER A 63 -12.60 -6.29 9.21
C SER A 63 -13.06 -5.50 10.45
N ALA A 64 -12.12 -5.16 11.35
CA ALA A 64 -12.39 -4.38 12.56
C ALA A 64 -12.00 -2.89 12.44
N ALA A 65 -11.27 -2.52 11.39
CA ALA A 65 -10.72 -1.19 11.22
C ALA A 65 -10.92 -0.76 9.77
N VAL A 66 -11.97 0.03 9.60
CA VAL A 66 -12.34 0.87 8.46
C VAL A 66 -11.22 1.02 7.43
N ASN A 67 -11.60 0.90 6.15
CA ASN A 67 -10.89 1.18 4.88
C ASN A 67 -9.88 2.37 4.82
N ALA A 68 -9.54 3.02 5.93
CA ALA A 68 -8.46 4.00 6.12
C ALA A 68 -7.09 3.36 6.44
N GLY A 69 -7.02 2.04 6.60
CA GLY A 69 -5.79 1.32 6.93
C GLY A 69 -5.50 1.28 8.42
N VAL A 70 -4.91 0.16 8.87
CA VAL A 70 -4.51 -0.07 10.26
C VAL A 70 -3.03 0.21 10.42
N MET A 71 -2.68 0.99 11.45
CA MET A 71 -1.29 1.13 11.85
C MET A 71 -0.88 -0.07 12.69
N ALA A 72 0.09 -0.85 12.22
CA ALA A 72 0.70 -1.91 13.00
C ALA A 72 2.15 -1.52 13.34
N THR A 73 2.49 -1.56 14.63
CA THR A 73 3.89 -1.39 15.05
C THR A 73 4.59 -2.73 14.96
N ILE A 74 5.57 -2.82 14.07
CA ILE A 74 6.46 -3.96 13.94
C ILE A 74 7.65 -3.73 14.86
N THR A 75 7.87 -4.65 15.80
CA THR A 75 9.03 -4.66 16.68
C THR A 75 10.06 -5.67 16.22
N VAL A 76 11.33 -5.33 16.39
CA VAL A 76 12.46 -6.25 16.21
C VAL A 76 12.99 -6.61 17.58
N SER A 77 13.10 -7.90 17.86
CA SER A 77 13.72 -8.41 19.08
C SER A 77 14.98 -9.20 18.75
N VAL A 78 15.99 -9.13 19.63
CA VAL A 78 17.21 -9.95 19.59
C VAL A 78 17.35 -10.63 20.94
N GLY A 79 17.43 -11.96 20.96
CA GLY A 79 17.48 -12.72 22.21
C GLY A 79 16.29 -12.46 23.14
N GLY A 80 15.12 -12.13 22.58
CA GLY A 80 13.90 -11.79 23.33
C GLY A 80 13.79 -10.34 23.80
N THR A 81 14.81 -9.50 23.60
CA THR A 81 14.76 -8.06 23.94
C THR A 81 14.40 -7.22 22.72
N VAL A 82 13.41 -6.34 22.84
CA VAL A 82 13.05 -5.39 21.78
C VAL A 82 14.18 -4.37 21.59
N VAL A 83 14.72 -4.28 20.38
CA VAL A 83 15.82 -3.37 20.02
C VAL A 83 15.40 -2.29 19.01
N SER A 84 14.24 -2.44 18.37
CA SER A 84 13.71 -1.46 17.41
C SER A 84 12.21 -1.60 17.22
N GLY A 85 11.54 -0.51 16.83
CA GLY A 85 10.13 -0.49 16.46
C GLY A 85 9.88 0.45 15.29
N LYS A 86 9.08 0.01 14.32
CA LYS A 86 8.61 0.83 13.20
C LYS A 86 7.12 0.62 12.96
N THR A 87 6.38 1.70 12.79
CA THR A 87 4.97 1.65 12.40
C THR A 87 4.85 1.42 10.90
N VAL A 88 4.00 0.47 10.53
CA VAL A 88 3.68 0.10 9.16
C VAL A 88 2.19 0.27 8.94
N ASP A 89 1.84 0.93 7.84
CA ASP A 89 0.46 1.03 7.38
C ASP A 89 0.05 -0.28 6.68
N LEU A 90 -1.00 -0.93 7.18
CA LEU A 90 -1.61 -2.13 6.61
C LEU A 90 -2.94 -1.74 5.96
N ARG A 91 -3.11 -2.05 4.68
CA ARG A 91 -4.30 -1.64 3.91
C ARG A 91 -4.71 -2.71 2.93
N LEU A 92 -5.98 -2.84 2.61
CA LEU A 92 -6.38 -3.62 1.44
C LEU A 92 -5.98 -2.84 0.18
N GLN A 93 -5.36 -3.50 -0.79
CA GLN A 93 -5.21 -2.92 -2.13
C GLN A 93 -6.60 -2.85 -2.77
N GLY A 94 -7.14 -1.64 -2.87
CA GLY A 94 -8.59 -1.43 -3.00
C GLY A 94 -9.16 -1.67 -4.40
N GLY A 95 -8.34 -1.93 -5.42
CA GLY A 95 -8.78 -2.52 -6.68
C GLY A 95 -8.15 -1.94 -7.96
N TYR A 96 -8.80 -2.12 -9.11
CA TYR A 96 -8.19 -1.98 -10.43
C TYR A 96 -8.23 -0.53 -10.93
N PHE A 97 -7.07 0.03 -11.29
CA PHE A 97 -6.99 1.37 -11.87
C PHE A 97 -6.73 1.25 -13.36
N ILE A 98 -7.72 1.61 -14.19
CA ILE A 98 -7.65 1.49 -15.65
C ILE A 98 -8.03 2.78 -16.37
N GLN A 99 -7.44 3.02 -17.54
CA GLN A 99 -7.94 4.01 -18.50
C GLN A 99 -9.19 3.43 -19.15
N ASP A 100 -10.31 4.14 -19.03
CA ASP A 100 -11.54 3.80 -19.74
C ASP A 100 -11.63 4.67 -21.00
N ASN A 101 -11.53 4.01 -22.16
CA ASN A 101 -11.64 4.64 -23.48
C ASN A 101 -13.05 4.53 -24.08
N GLY A 102 -14.07 4.13 -23.30
CA GLY A 102 -15.44 4.08 -23.78
C GLY A 102 -16.07 5.46 -24.00
N GLY A 103 -16.16 5.91 -25.26
CA GLY A 103 -16.92 7.11 -25.68
C GLY A 103 -16.08 8.26 -26.27
N THR A 104 -16.62 9.48 -26.26
CA THR A 104 -15.94 10.71 -26.70
C THR A 104 -15.11 11.32 -25.55
N GLY A 105 -13.86 10.86 -25.39
CA GLY A 105 -12.86 11.43 -24.49
C GLY A 105 -12.20 10.43 -23.54
N HIS A 106 -11.12 10.86 -22.89
CA HIS A 106 -10.38 10.03 -21.94
C HIS A 106 -11.09 9.98 -20.58
N SER A 107 -11.18 8.79 -19.98
CA SER A 107 -11.61 8.62 -18.59
C SER A 107 -10.66 7.72 -17.83
N ILE A 108 -10.64 7.86 -16.52
CA ILE A 108 -9.95 6.96 -15.60
C ILE A 108 -10.95 6.35 -14.64
N MET A 109 -10.74 5.09 -14.29
CA MET A 109 -11.65 4.34 -13.42
C MET A 109 -10.86 3.55 -12.37
N TYR A 110 -11.32 3.62 -11.13
CA TYR A 110 -10.89 2.78 -10.02
C TYR A 110 -12.01 1.81 -9.66
N GLY A 111 -11.86 0.53 -10.01
CA GLY A 111 -12.76 -0.53 -9.59
C GLY A 111 -12.45 -0.98 -8.18
N LEU A 112 -13.46 -1.21 -7.37
CA LEU A 112 -13.32 -1.81 -6.04
C LEU A 112 -13.00 -3.30 -6.15
N ASN A 113 -12.11 -3.80 -5.29
CA ASN A 113 -11.79 -5.22 -5.23
C ASN A 113 -13.02 -6.01 -4.70
N PRO A 114 -13.62 -6.92 -5.50
CA PRO A 114 -14.82 -7.65 -5.11
C PRO A 114 -14.59 -8.66 -3.99
N ALA A 115 -13.34 -9.00 -3.66
CA ALA A 115 -12.99 -9.84 -2.51
C ALA A 115 -13.11 -9.09 -1.17
N ILE A 116 -13.43 -7.79 -1.20
CA ILE A 116 -13.56 -6.93 -0.03
C ILE A 116 -15.04 -6.62 0.19
N THR A 117 -15.53 -6.91 1.38
CA THR A 117 -16.82 -6.39 1.84
C THR A 117 -16.61 -4.99 2.42
N TYR A 118 -17.10 -3.97 1.72
CA TYR A 118 -17.01 -2.58 2.16
C TYR A 118 -18.15 -2.27 3.15
N GLN A 119 -17.82 -1.98 4.42
CA GLN A 119 -18.81 -1.57 5.41
C GLN A 119 -19.41 -0.19 5.09
N ALA A 120 -18.62 0.67 4.46
CA ALA A 120 -19.03 1.93 3.84
C ALA A 120 -18.23 2.14 2.55
N MET A 121 -18.84 2.78 1.55
CA MET A 121 -18.16 3.14 0.31
C MET A 121 -17.01 4.09 0.61
N PRO A 122 -15.78 3.81 0.13
CA PRO A 122 -14.65 4.69 0.38
C PRO A 122 -14.77 5.99 -0.39
N THR A 123 -14.11 7.05 0.10
CA THR A 123 -13.89 8.24 -0.71
C THR A 123 -12.73 7.98 -1.67
N VAL A 124 -12.92 8.18 -2.98
CA VAL A 124 -11.87 8.02 -3.99
C VAL A 124 -11.58 9.36 -4.66
N VAL A 125 -10.30 9.71 -4.70
CA VAL A 125 -9.80 10.94 -5.35
C VAL A 125 -8.72 10.55 -6.36
N PHE A 126 -8.84 11.05 -7.58
CA PHE A 126 -7.80 10.97 -8.59
C PHE A 126 -6.96 12.24 -8.56
N GLU A 127 -5.64 12.09 -8.66
CA GLU A 127 -4.72 13.21 -8.65
C GLU A 127 -3.73 13.13 -9.80
N THR A 128 -3.31 14.29 -10.30
CA THR A 128 -2.16 14.44 -11.19
C THR A 128 -1.53 15.80 -10.93
N ASN A 129 -0.22 15.90 -11.17
CA ASN A 129 0.52 17.17 -11.14
C ASN A 129 0.88 17.67 -12.56
N ALA A 130 0.38 17.00 -13.61
CA ALA A 130 0.67 17.38 -14.99
C ALA A 130 0.01 18.74 -15.33
N PRO A 131 0.77 19.71 -15.86
CA PRO A 131 0.22 21.02 -16.22
C PRO A 131 -0.76 20.90 -17.39
N GLY A 132 -1.82 21.70 -17.38
CA GLY A 132 -2.81 21.74 -18.46
C GLY A 132 -3.71 20.50 -18.54
N VAL A 133 -3.76 19.67 -17.49
CA VAL A 133 -4.61 18.50 -17.36
C VAL A 133 -5.68 18.78 -16.31
N ASN A 134 -6.93 18.44 -16.64
CA ASN A 134 -8.08 18.61 -15.77
C ASN A 134 -8.69 17.24 -15.44
N ILE A 135 -9.06 17.07 -14.18
CA ILE A 135 -9.82 15.92 -13.68
C ILE A 135 -11.23 16.43 -13.38
N GLY A 136 -12.23 15.82 -14.01
CA GLY A 136 -13.64 16.13 -13.78
C GLY A 136 -14.13 15.59 -12.42
N PRO A 137 -15.41 15.82 -12.10
CA PRO A 137 -16.02 15.24 -10.91
C PRO A 137 -15.96 13.71 -10.95
N VAL A 138 -15.81 13.08 -9.78
CA VAL A 138 -15.84 11.64 -9.64
C VAL A 138 -17.30 11.17 -9.60
N THR A 139 -17.67 10.28 -10.50
CA THR A 139 -18.92 9.52 -10.47
C THR A 139 -18.69 8.21 -9.72
N GLU A 140 -19.51 7.96 -8.71
CA GLU A 140 -19.48 6.77 -7.87
C GLU A 140 -20.53 5.74 -8.31
N SER A 141 -20.16 4.47 -8.22
CA SER A 141 -21.03 3.30 -8.30
C SER A 141 -20.72 2.35 -7.14
N ASN A 142 -21.49 1.27 -7.02
CA ASN A 142 -21.29 0.28 -5.96
C ASN A 142 -20.00 -0.55 -6.10
N THR A 143 -19.35 -0.48 -7.26
CA THR A 143 -18.19 -1.32 -7.61
C THR A 143 -17.05 -0.54 -8.24
N TRP A 144 -17.22 0.76 -8.48
CA TRP A 144 -16.20 1.58 -9.15
C TRP A 144 -16.41 3.08 -8.98
N TYR A 145 -15.34 3.82 -9.22
CA TYR A 145 -15.27 5.28 -9.28
C TYR A 145 -14.69 5.69 -10.63
N LYS A 146 -15.30 6.66 -11.31
CA LYS A 146 -14.85 7.10 -12.64
C LYS A 146 -14.80 8.61 -12.72
N SER A 147 -13.79 9.15 -13.38
CA SER A 147 -13.74 10.58 -13.73
C SER A 147 -13.33 10.77 -15.18
N LYS A 148 -13.93 11.77 -15.83
CA LYS A 148 -13.48 12.25 -17.14
C LYS A 148 -12.20 13.05 -16.96
N ILE A 149 -11.25 12.88 -17.85
CA ILE A 149 -10.02 13.64 -17.87
C ILE A 149 -9.85 14.34 -19.21
N SER A 150 -9.26 15.52 -19.18
CA SER A 150 -8.89 16.28 -20.37
C SER A 150 -7.52 16.88 -20.21
N GLY A 151 -6.83 17.13 -21.32
CA GLY A 151 -5.48 17.66 -21.31
C GLY A 151 -5.17 18.43 -22.58
N THR A 152 -4.05 19.14 -22.55
CA THR A 152 -3.51 19.82 -23.72
C THR A 152 -2.90 18.77 -24.67
N PRO A 153 -3.22 18.78 -25.99
CA PRO A 153 -2.67 17.80 -26.93
C PRO A 153 -1.14 17.75 -26.91
N GLY A 154 -0.60 16.54 -26.92
CA GLY A 154 0.85 16.28 -26.79
C GLY A 154 1.34 16.17 -25.35
N THR A 155 0.47 16.35 -24.35
CA THR A 155 0.84 16.20 -22.94
C THR A 155 0.68 14.76 -22.47
N THR A 156 1.66 14.27 -21.72
CA THR A 156 1.56 13.00 -20.99
C THR A 156 1.31 13.29 -19.52
N ALA A 157 0.33 12.61 -18.92
CA ALA A 157 -0.02 12.75 -17.52
C ALA A 157 -0.03 11.41 -16.82
N THR A 158 0.63 11.34 -15.67
CA THR A 158 0.51 10.21 -14.74
C THR A 158 -0.51 10.57 -13.67
N PHE A 159 -1.46 9.68 -13.45
CA PHE A 159 -2.49 9.78 -12.44
C PHE A 159 -2.20 8.83 -11.30
N THR A 160 -2.44 9.27 -10.07
CA THR A 160 -2.48 8.46 -8.86
C THR A 160 -3.91 8.40 -8.34
N VAL A 161 -4.17 7.46 -7.44
CA VAL A 161 -5.45 7.34 -6.74
C VAL A 161 -5.24 7.36 -5.23
N LYS A 162 -6.07 8.15 -4.54
CA LYS A 162 -6.19 8.13 -3.10
C LYS A 162 -7.52 7.52 -2.70
N VAL A 163 -7.47 6.60 -1.75
CA VAL A 163 -8.63 5.98 -1.13
C VAL A 163 -8.67 6.43 0.33
N ASN A 164 -9.77 7.05 0.75
CA ASN A 164 -9.93 7.68 2.06
C ASN A 164 -8.77 8.63 2.43
N GLY A 165 -8.34 9.44 1.45
CA GLY A 165 -7.28 10.43 1.62
C GLY A 165 -5.86 9.87 1.60
N LYS A 166 -5.68 8.56 1.43
CA LYS A 166 -4.36 7.93 1.36
C LYS A 166 -4.07 7.37 -0.02
N GLU A 167 -2.88 7.65 -0.54
CA GLU A 167 -2.43 7.14 -1.83
C GLU A 167 -2.34 5.61 -1.82
N GLU A 168 -2.65 4.99 -2.97
CA GLU A 168 -2.55 3.55 -3.26
C GLU A 168 -1.26 3.19 -4.02
N PRO A 169 -0.28 2.56 -3.34
CA PRO A 169 1.00 2.05 -3.79
C PRO A 169 1.10 1.52 -5.18
N GLY A 170 1.82 2.17 -6.09
CA GLY A 170 2.06 1.59 -7.42
C GLY A 170 0.80 1.45 -8.28
N ARG A 171 -0.31 2.11 -7.88
CA ARG A 171 -1.53 2.21 -8.70
C ARG A 171 -1.49 3.53 -9.46
N THR A 172 -0.80 3.51 -10.60
CA THR A 172 -0.70 4.66 -11.51
C THR A 172 -1.21 4.32 -12.90
N ILE A 173 -1.83 5.28 -13.57
CA ILE A 173 -2.12 5.22 -15.01
C ILE A 173 -1.40 6.37 -15.69
N THR A 174 -0.84 6.12 -16.86
CA THR A 174 -0.31 7.19 -17.72
C THR A 174 -1.19 7.33 -18.95
N VAL A 175 -1.62 8.56 -19.24
CA VAL A 175 -2.45 8.88 -20.41
C VAL A 175 -1.74 9.96 -21.23
N GLN A 176 -1.76 9.79 -22.55
CA GLN A 176 -1.38 10.82 -23.51
C GLN A 176 -2.64 11.49 -24.05
N PHE A 177 -2.64 12.82 -24.04
CA PHE A 177 -3.72 13.67 -24.56
C PHE A 177 -3.35 14.26 -25.92
#